data_AF-A0A0L6VDP6-F1
#
_entry.id   AF-A0A0L6VDP6-F1
#
_cell.length_a   1.000
_cell.length_b   1.000
_cell.length_c   1.000
_cell.angle_alpha   90.00
_cell.angle_beta   90.00
_cell.angle_gamma   90.00
#
_symmetry.space_group_name_H-M   'P 1'
#
loop_
_entity.id
_entity.type
_entity.pdbx_description
1 polymer ?
#
loop_
_entity_poly.entity_id
_entity_poly.type
_entity_poly.pdbx_seq_one_letter_code
_entity_poly.pdbx_strand_id
1 'polypeptide(L)'
;MDIIHLNLEGLAGRVKDTFQNSENNVSASVLNSDVVEIINKMVSDGQVKRLNVILHDLNSLKEDKEDKFSELNILIKKLQRNIFQLVDYIYKQEIISAKALKTFFQMEGTLELAALNMYFTPELDKISDFWLEIYTDKDPISTLNRWDCANYRTLYEILDERDKRYFSYLSLRIFKVDFETSERTLFDSIFKDDHLFHTLEEYLSDFSKDSLSKDKKVLINHGGINSYSQIRNNIQALIERFHNSDCEKSTTAAFFILNFIQINYGLEILDVKKGDLSQARMNSMSSRFQLLAELQNIKWYMARKTSSELTLTHEMKSMGGEVVMIYKYCHLLLPKIQHFFLENDSVNYSQNHNLLAEKYHIELRMNKIMSCSKYYSLK
;
A
#
# COMPACT_ATOMS: atom_id res chain seq x y z
N MET A 1 -14.13 -14.10 -29.60
CA MET A 1 -13.23 -13.12 -30.24
C MET A 1 -11.83 -13.68 -30.12
N ASP A 2 -11.17 -13.88 -31.25
CA ASP A 2 -9.90 -14.60 -31.34
C ASP A 2 -8.73 -13.72 -30.86
N ILE A 3 -8.17 -14.09 -29.70
CA ILE A 3 -6.94 -13.53 -29.14
C ILE A 3 -5.75 -14.24 -29.81
N ILE A 4 -5.52 -13.99 -31.09
CA ILE A 4 -4.36 -14.52 -31.81
C ILE A 4 -3.81 -13.42 -32.73
N HIS A 5 -3.06 -12.47 -32.16
CA HIS A 5 -1.96 -11.75 -32.83
C HIS A 5 -1.24 -10.78 -31.89
N LEU A 6 -1.02 -11.16 -30.63
CA LEU A 6 -0.02 -10.45 -29.81
C LEU A 6 1.38 -10.87 -30.32
N ASN A 7 2.15 -9.87 -30.75
CA ASN A 7 3.47 -9.99 -31.36
C ASN A 7 4.53 -10.49 -30.36
N LEU A 8 4.40 -11.76 -29.96
CA LEU A 8 5.24 -12.46 -28.98
C LEU A 8 6.71 -12.60 -29.43
N GLU A 9 6.97 -12.57 -30.73
CA GLU A 9 8.34 -12.62 -31.27
C GLU A 9 9.15 -11.37 -30.93
N GLY A 10 8.50 -10.19 -30.94
CA GLY A 10 9.12 -8.93 -30.52
C GLY A 10 9.45 -8.91 -29.01
N LEU A 11 8.61 -9.54 -28.19
CA LEU A 11 8.80 -9.68 -26.74
C LEU A 11 9.99 -10.60 -26.44
N ALA A 12 10.08 -11.75 -27.11
CA ALA A 12 11.17 -12.70 -26.93
C ALA A 12 12.53 -12.13 -27.38
N GLY A 13 12.55 -11.33 -28.45
CA GLY A 13 13.76 -10.68 -28.96
C GLY A 13 14.36 -9.67 -27.96
N ARG A 14 13.54 -8.75 -27.43
CA ARG A 14 14.01 -7.74 -26.47
C ARG A 14 14.48 -8.35 -25.15
N VAL A 15 13.77 -9.36 -24.68
CA VAL A 15 14.11 -10.11 -23.46
C VAL A 15 15.47 -10.80 -23.64
N LYS A 16 15.74 -11.40 -24.80
CA LYS A 16 17.00 -12.11 -25.09
C LYS A 16 18.22 -11.19 -25.10
N ASP A 17 18.11 -9.99 -25.67
CA ASP A 17 19.23 -9.04 -25.78
C ASP A 17 19.65 -8.47 -24.42
N THR A 18 18.74 -8.42 -23.44
CA THR A 18 19.05 -7.99 -22.06
C THR A 18 19.94 -9.00 -21.30
N PHE A 19 20.02 -10.26 -21.73
CA PHE A 19 20.73 -11.30 -20.98
C PHE A 19 22.25 -11.35 -21.19
N GLN A 20 22.81 -10.65 -22.18
CA GLN A 20 24.20 -10.88 -22.61
C GLN A 20 25.28 -9.93 -22.06
N ASN A 21 24.94 -8.78 -21.47
CA ASN A 21 25.96 -7.79 -21.09
C ASN A 21 26.03 -7.53 -19.56
N SER A 22 27.10 -8.00 -18.92
CA SER A 22 27.60 -7.39 -17.68
C SER A 22 29.09 -7.70 -17.48
N GLU A 23 29.96 -6.76 -17.84
CA GLU A 23 31.37 -6.72 -17.42
C GLU A 23 31.48 -5.88 -16.14
N ASN A 24 32.03 -6.43 -15.06
CA ASN A 24 32.50 -5.65 -13.90
C ASN A 24 33.74 -6.33 -13.31
N ASN A 25 34.87 -5.60 -13.29
CA ASN A 25 36.16 -6.03 -12.73
C ASN A 25 36.21 -5.83 -11.21
N VAL A 26 36.82 -6.78 -10.47
CA VAL A 26 36.88 -6.83 -9.00
C VAL A 26 38.27 -6.49 -8.47
N SER A 27 38.33 -5.75 -7.34
CA SER A 27 39.54 -5.40 -6.58
C SER A 27 39.88 -6.44 -5.50
N ALA A 28 41.16 -6.66 -5.28
CA ALA A 28 41.76 -7.82 -4.61
C ALA A 28 41.67 -7.86 -3.06
N SER A 29 40.86 -7.03 -2.39
CA SER A 29 40.88 -6.90 -0.92
C SER A 29 39.85 -7.74 -0.14
N VAL A 30 39.22 -8.76 -0.75
CA VAL A 30 38.13 -9.57 -0.12
C VAL A 30 38.48 -11.06 -0.08
N LEU A 31 39.65 -11.42 0.45
CA LEU A 31 40.22 -12.78 0.38
C LEU A 31 39.94 -13.69 1.60
N ASN A 32 38.93 -13.41 2.42
CA ASN A 32 38.54 -14.28 3.56
C ASN A 32 37.15 -14.92 3.44
N SER A 33 36.43 -14.67 2.34
CA SER A 33 35.20 -15.38 1.96
C SER A 33 35.46 -16.19 0.70
N ASP A 34 34.82 -17.35 0.55
CA ASP A 34 34.96 -18.19 -0.64
C ASP A 34 34.64 -17.33 -1.88
N VAL A 35 35.64 -17.15 -2.73
CA VAL A 35 35.56 -16.29 -3.92
C VAL A 35 34.39 -16.71 -4.81
N VAL A 36 34.03 -18.00 -4.80
CA VAL A 36 32.87 -18.54 -5.50
C VAL A 36 31.55 -18.01 -4.93
N GLU A 37 31.42 -17.90 -3.61
CA GLU A 37 30.25 -17.35 -2.94
C GLU A 37 30.08 -15.85 -3.23
N ILE A 38 31.20 -15.11 -3.23
CA ILE A 38 31.21 -13.69 -3.60
C ILE A 38 30.76 -13.50 -5.05
N ILE A 39 31.33 -14.27 -5.99
CA ILE A 39 30.98 -14.19 -7.41
C ILE A 39 29.51 -14.56 -7.62
N ASN A 40 29.03 -15.65 -7.00
CA ASN A 40 27.62 -16.05 -7.10
C ASN A 40 26.67 -14.96 -6.57
N LYS A 41 27.03 -14.31 -5.47
CA LYS A 41 26.26 -13.21 -4.91
C LYS A 41 26.29 -11.97 -5.79
N MET A 42 27.43 -11.63 -6.39
CA MET A 42 27.54 -10.52 -7.34
C MET A 42 26.74 -10.77 -8.62
N VAL A 43 26.78 -12.00 -9.16
CA VAL A 43 26.00 -12.39 -10.33
C VAL A 43 24.50 -12.33 -10.01
N SER A 44 24.11 -12.81 -8.83
CA SER A 44 22.71 -12.80 -8.37
C SER A 44 22.20 -11.38 -8.10
N ASP A 45 23.00 -10.52 -7.47
CA ASP A 45 22.71 -9.10 -7.29
C ASP A 45 22.61 -8.38 -8.65
N GLY A 46 23.33 -8.85 -9.68
CA GLY A 46 23.21 -8.39 -11.07
C GLY A 46 21.87 -8.77 -11.73
N GLN A 47 21.27 -9.90 -11.38
CA GLN A 47 19.96 -10.33 -11.92
C GLN A 47 18.83 -9.37 -11.53
N VAL A 48 18.96 -8.73 -10.36
CA VAL A 48 17.99 -7.75 -9.86
C VAL A 48 17.85 -6.55 -10.80
N LYS A 49 18.96 -6.08 -11.40
CA LYS A 49 18.93 -5.02 -12.43
C LYS A 49 18.16 -5.45 -13.67
N ARG A 50 18.31 -6.71 -14.11
CA ARG A 50 17.62 -7.23 -15.28
C ARG A 50 16.11 -7.35 -15.03
N LEU A 51 15.72 -7.82 -13.84
CA LEU A 51 14.33 -7.84 -13.42
C LEU A 51 13.71 -6.44 -13.41
N ASN A 52 14.49 -5.41 -13.05
CA ASN A 52 14.04 -4.02 -13.08
C ASN A 52 13.79 -3.53 -14.52
N VAL A 53 14.70 -3.84 -15.45
CA VAL A 53 14.50 -3.53 -16.88
C VAL A 53 13.21 -4.18 -17.39
N ILE A 54 12.99 -5.47 -17.11
CA ILE A 54 11.76 -6.17 -17.51
C ILE A 54 10.51 -5.52 -16.89
N LEU A 55 10.58 -5.14 -15.61
CA LEU A 55 9.49 -4.48 -14.90
C LEU A 55 9.03 -3.18 -15.61
N HIS A 56 10.01 -2.38 -16.08
CA HIS A 56 9.76 -1.13 -16.79
C HIS A 56 9.36 -1.33 -18.25
N ASP A 57 9.95 -2.30 -18.93
CA ASP A 57 9.53 -2.70 -20.28
C ASP A 57 8.05 -3.12 -20.29
N LEU A 58 7.62 -3.92 -19.30
CA LEU A 58 6.21 -4.27 -19.13
C LEU A 58 5.33 -3.02 -18.93
N ASN A 59 5.81 -2.02 -18.19
CA ASN A 59 5.07 -0.79 -18.00
C ASN A 59 4.86 0.02 -19.30
N SER A 60 5.82 -0.07 -20.23
CA SER A 60 5.76 0.61 -21.52
C SER A 60 4.72 0.02 -22.49
N LEU A 61 4.27 -1.22 -22.23
CA LEU A 61 3.31 -1.95 -23.09
C LEU A 61 1.84 -1.62 -22.80
N LYS A 62 1.55 -0.71 -21.85
CA LYS A 62 0.18 -0.34 -21.48
C LYS A 62 -0.48 0.47 -22.60
N GLU A 63 -1.66 0.06 -23.04
CA GLU A 63 -2.40 0.62 -24.19
C GLU A 63 -2.91 2.05 -23.96
N ASP A 64 -3.37 2.34 -22.74
CA ASP A 64 -3.70 3.67 -22.26
C ASP A 64 -3.36 3.75 -20.77
N LYS A 65 -2.79 4.89 -20.32
CA LYS A 65 -2.55 5.15 -18.90
C LYS A 65 -3.86 5.44 -18.16
N GLU A 66 -4.88 5.89 -18.88
CA GLU A 66 -6.18 6.24 -18.32
C GLU A 66 -7.11 5.02 -18.19
N ASP A 67 -7.12 4.09 -19.15
CA ASP A 67 -7.88 2.84 -19.04
C ASP A 67 -7.16 1.80 -18.16
N LYS A 68 -7.16 2.05 -16.86
CA LYS A 68 -6.52 1.20 -15.84
C LYS A 68 -7.07 -0.23 -15.77
N PHE A 69 -8.20 -0.50 -16.43
CA PHE A 69 -8.99 -1.72 -16.32
C PHE A 69 -9.03 -2.56 -17.61
N SER A 70 -8.32 -2.16 -18.67
CA SER A 70 -8.17 -3.03 -19.83
C SER A 70 -7.55 -4.39 -19.42
N GLU A 71 -7.98 -5.47 -20.06
CA GLU A 71 -7.49 -6.82 -19.76
C GLU A 71 -5.97 -6.93 -19.86
N LEU A 72 -5.39 -6.24 -20.86
CA LEU A 72 -3.95 -6.15 -21.04
C LEU A 72 -3.28 -5.43 -19.86
N ASN A 73 -3.82 -4.30 -19.41
CA ASN A 73 -3.28 -3.55 -18.28
C ASN A 73 -3.35 -4.35 -16.97
N ILE A 74 -4.42 -5.15 -16.77
CA ILE A 74 -4.54 -6.09 -15.65
C ILE A 74 -3.46 -7.17 -15.74
N LEU A 75 -3.26 -7.77 -16.91
CA LEU A 75 -2.22 -8.79 -17.12
C LEU A 75 -0.82 -8.23 -16.86
N ILE A 76 -0.52 -7.04 -17.38
CA ILE A 76 0.75 -6.35 -17.14
C ILE A 76 0.99 -6.15 -15.65
N LYS A 77 0.00 -5.65 -14.90
CA LYS A 77 0.10 -5.47 -13.44
C LYS A 77 0.36 -6.80 -12.72
N LYS A 78 -0.28 -7.90 -13.14
CA LYS A 78 0.00 -9.23 -12.58
C LYS A 78 1.45 -9.67 -12.81
N LEU A 79 1.97 -9.47 -14.02
CA LEU A 79 3.37 -9.78 -14.32
C LEU A 79 4.34 -8.92 -13.50
N GLN A 80 4.07 -7.62 -13.35
CA GLN A 80 4.84 -6.73 -12.49
C GLN A 80 4.84 -7.19 -11.03
N ARG A 81 3.67 -7.59 -10.50
CA ARG A 81 3.57 -8.19 -9.16
C ARG A 81 4.40 -9.46 -9.02
N ASN A 82 4.37 -10.36 -10.01
CA ASN A 82 5.18 -11.58 -9.98
C ASN A 82 6.67 -11.26 -9.90
N ILE A 83 7.14 -10.21 -10.58
CA ILE A 83 8.53 -9.74 -10.48
C ILE A 83 8.83 -9.26 -9.05
N PHE A 84 7.97 -8.44 -8.44
CA PHE A 84 8.16 -8.01 -7.05
C PHE A 84 8.18 -9.19 -6.06
N GLN A 85 7.31 -10.17 -6.25
CA GLN A 85 7.27 -11.38 -5.42
C GLN A 85 8.52 -12.25 -5.62
N LEU A 86 9.00 -12.38 -6.86
CA LEU A 86 10.23 -13.11 -7.15
C LEU A 86 11.44 -12.43 -6.48
N VAL A 87 11.53 -11.10 -6.56
CA VAL A 87 12.60 -10.32 -5.92
C VAL A 87 12.57 -10.47 -4.39
N ASP A 88 11.39 -10.41 -3.77
CA ASP A 88 11.21 -10.70 -2.33
C ASP A 88 11.60 -12.14 -1.98
N TYR A 89 11.21 -13.11 -2.81
CA TYR A 89 11.53 -14.51 -2.60
C TYR A 89 13.04 -14.77 -2.65
N ILE A 90 13.76 -14.29 -3.68
CA ILE A 90 15.21 -14.48 -3.79
C ILE A 90 15.97 -13.75 -2.67
N TYR A 91 15.43 -12.65 -2.14
CA TYR A 91 15.98 -12.01 -0.94
C TYR A 91 15.79 -12.88 0.31
N LYS A 92 14.58 -13.41 0.54
CA LYS A 92 14.27 -14.30 1.67
C LYS A 92 15.04 -15.62 1.66
N GLN A 93 15.46 -16.07 0.49
CA GLN A 93 16.36 -17.22 0.31
C GLN A 93 17.85 -16.85 0.41
N GLU A 94 18.16 -15.60 0.80
CA GLU A 94 19.53 -15.08 0.94
C GLU A 94 20.36 -15.11 -0.36
N ILE A 95 19.70 -15.26 -1.52
CA ILE A 95 20.35 -15.30 -2.85
C ILE A 95 20.85 -13.89 -3.23
N ILE A 96 20.11 -12.85 -2.84
CA ILE A 96 20.52 -11.45 -3.02
C ILE A 96 20.71 -10.75 -1.68
N SER A 97 21.59 -9.75 -1.67
CA SER A 97 21.82 -8.95 -0.46
C SER A 97 20.68 -7.97 -0.17
N ALA A 98 20.53 -7.54 1.09
CA ALA A 98 19.65 -6.42 1.44
C ALA A 98 20.02 -5.13 0.67
N LYS A 99 21.32 -4.94 0.39
CA LYS A 99 21.81 -3.83 -0.43
C LYS A 99 21.31 -3.93 -1.87
N ALA A 100 21.31 -5.11 -2.47
CA ALA A 100 20.79 -5.31 -3.83
C ALA A 100 19.28 -5.15 -3.88
N LEU A 101 18.56 -5.69 -2.89
CA LEU A 101 17.12 -5.47 -2.75
C LEU A 101 16.82 -3.96 -2.64
N LYS A 102 17.51 -3.24 -1.77
CA LYS A 102 17.38 -1.77 -1.65
C LYS A 102 17.69 -1.05 -2.96
N THR A 103 18.76 -1.45 -3.64
CA THR A 103 19.16 -0.87 -4.93
C THR A 103 18.08 -1.08 -5.98
N PHE A 104 17.43 -2.25 -6.03
CA PHE A 104 16.30 -2.52 -6.93
C PHE A 104 15.22 -1.45 -6.82
N PHE A 105 14.79 -1.17 -5.59
CA PHE A 105 13.69 -0.24 -5.35
C PHE A 105 14.11 1.21 -5.51
N GLN A 106 15.37 1.54 -5.27
CA GLN A 106 15.91 2.88 -5.52
C GLN A 106 16.16 3.17 -7.01
N MET A 107 15.98 2.20 -7.91
CA MET A 107 16.00 2.47 -9.36
C MET A 107 14.80 3.33 -9.75
N GLU A 108 15.05 4.28 -10.66
CA GLU A 108 14.07 5.26 -11.12
C GLU A 108 12.71 4.61 -11.47
N GLY A 109 11.62 5.17 -10.92
CA GLY A 109 10.25 4.70 -11.18
C GLY A 109 9.84 3.41 -10.46
N THR A 110 10.75 2.73 -9.75
CA THR A 110 10.46 1.40 -9.18
C THR A 110 9.58 1.47 -7.94
N LEU A 111 9.79 2.46 -7.06
CA LEU A 111 8.93 2.69 -5.89
C LEU A 111 7.51 3.06 -6.32
N GLU A 112 7.37 3.86 -7.37
CA GLU A 112 6.10 4.26 -7.97
C GLU A 112 5.36 3.05 -8.52
N LEU A 113 6.06 2.17 -9.25
CA LEU A 113 5.49 0.91 -9.73
C LEU A 113 5.13 -0.02 -8.59
N ALA A 114 5.93 -0.09 -7.53
CA ALA A 114 5.64 -0.91 -6.37
C ALA A 114 4.37 -0.42 -5.66
N ALA A 115 4.26 0.89 -5.40
CA ALA A 115 3.06 1.49 -4.82
C ALA A 115 1.85 1.26 -5.74
N LEU A 116 1.99 1.42 -7.06
CA LEU A 116 0.91 1.19 -8.01
C LEU A 116 0.43 -0.28 -7.98
N ASN A 117 1.36 -1.23 -7.99
CA ASN A 117 1.01 -2.65 -7.99
C ASN A 117 0.41 -3.09 -6.65
N MET A 118 0.81 -2.49 -5.53
CA MET A 118 0.21 -2.75 -4.23
C MET A 118 -1.31 -2.46 -4.23
N TYR A 119 -1.76 -1.44 -4.96
CA TYR A 119 -3.18 -1.08 -5.05
C TYR A 119 -3.96 -1.81 -6.13
N PHE A 120 -3.37 -2.05 -7.29
CA PHE A 120 -4.10 -2.52 -8.46
C PHE A 120 -3.98 -4.02 -8.72
N THR A 121 -3.17 -4.73 -7.95
CA THR A 121 -2.91 -6.14 -8.17
C THR A 121 -3.23 -7.03 -6.97
N PRO A 122 -4.37 -6.88 -6.27
CA PRO A 122 -4.81 -7.93 -5.35
C PRO A 122 -4.98 -9.26 -6.10
N GLU A 123 -5.03 -10.40 -5.44
CA GLU A 123 -5.29 -11.68 -6.15
C GLU A 123 -6.71 -11.70 -6.75
N LEU A 124 -6.85 -11.16 -7.95
CA LEU A 124 -8.11 -10.96 -8.68
C LEU A 124 -8.70 -12.26 -9.25
N ASP A 125 -7.92 -13.35 -9.29
CA ASP A 125 -8.22 -14.54 -10.08
C ASP A 125 -9.20 -15.53 -9.44
N LYS A 126 -9.68 -15.28 -8.22
CA LYS A 126 -10.50 -16.29 -7.51
C LYS A 126 -11.85 -15.82 -7.03
N ILE A 127 -12.14 -14.52 -7.04
CA ILE A 127 -13.40 -14.03 -6.47
C ILE A 127 -13.93 -12.83 -7.27
N SER A 128 -14.66 -13.13 -8.35
CA SER A 128 -15.36 -12.16 -9.21
C SER A 128 -16.25 -11.21 -8.41
N ASP A 129 -16.86 -11.72 -7.34
CA ASP A 129 -17.92 -11.03 -6.62
C ASP A 129 -17.41 -9.93 -5.68
N PHE A 130 -16.10 -9.88 -5.42
CA PHE A 130 -15.49 -8.88 -4.55
C PHE A 130 -14.80 -7.74 -5.30
N TRP A 131 -14.87 -7.74 -6.63
CA TRP A 131 -14.20 -6.72 -7.43
C TRP A 131 -14.63 -5.30 -7.08
N LEU A 132 -15.91 -5.03 -6.79
CA LEU A 132 -16.36 -3.68 -6.39
C LEU A 132 -15.96 -3.32 -4.96
N GLU A 133 -16.04 -4.26 -4.01
CA GLU A 133 -15.69 -4.02 -2.60
C GLU A 133 -14.19 -3.78 -2.40
N ILE A 134 -13.33 -4.28 -3.30
CA ILE A 134 -11.89 -4.03 -3.26
C ILE A 134 -11.57 -2.53 -3.33
N TYR A 135 -12.36 -1.72 -4.05
CA TYR A 135 -11.99 -0.33 -4.39
C TYR A 135 -12.60 0.73 -3.48
N THR A 136 -13.53 0.39 -2.59
CA THR A 136 -14.25 1.40 -1.81
C THR A 136 -13.54 1.85 -0.54
N ASP A 137 -12.64 1.03 0.04
CA ASP A 137 -12.05 1.27 1.38
C ASP A 137 -10.53 1.02 1.43
N LYS A 138 -9.76 1.47 0.44
CA LYS A 138 -8.30 1.22 0.37
C LYS A 138 -7.47 2.27 1.10
N ASP A 139 -7.43 2.27 2.42
CA ASP A 139 -6.43 3.12 3.04
C ASP A 139 -4.99 2.61 2.77
N PRO A 140 -3.99 3.51 2.60
CA PRO A 140 -2.63 3.11 2.28
C PRO A 140 -1.97 2.17 3.28
N ILE A 141 -2.27 2.34 4.58
CA ILE A 141 -1.66 1.57 5.66
C ILE A 141 -2.25 0.17 5.69
N SER A 142 -3.57 0.07 5.61
CA SER A 142 -4.29 -1.19 5.55
C SER A 142 -3.98 -1.97 4.28
N THR A 143 -3.80 -1.29 3.14
CA THR A 143 -3.39 -1.94 1.89
C THR A 143 -2.04 -2.62 2.04
N LEU A 144 -1.04 -1.94 2.64
CA LEU A 144 0.27 -2.54 2.94
C LEU A 144 0.15 -3.72 3.93
N ASN A 145 -0.79 -3.64 4.86
CA ASN A 145 -1.06 -4.69 5.85
C ASN A 145 -1.94 -5.84 5.33
N ARG A 146 -2.39 -5.80 4.08
CA ARG A 146 -3.10 -6.94 3.48
C ARG A 146 -2.22 -8.18 3.46
N TRP A 147 -2.83 -9.34 3.64
CA TRP A 147 -2.12 -10.62 3.67
C TRP A 147 -1.33 -10.90 2.37
N ASP A 148 -1.78 -10.35 1.24
CA ASP A 148 -1.23 -10.58 -0.10
C ASP A 148 -0.17 -9.55 -0.52
N CYS A 149 0.17 -8.62 0.37
CA CYS A 149 1.16 -7.55 0.20
C CYS A 149 2.48 -7.81 0.97
N ALA A 150 2.76 -9.06 1.34
CA ALA A 150 3.94 -9.41 2.13
C ALA A 150 5.27 -8.96 1.48
N ASN A 151 5.37 -9.02 0.15
CA ASN A 151 6.54 -8.55 -0.59
C ASN A 151 6.75 -7.02 -0.48
N TYR A 152 5.68 -6.25 -0.34
CA TYR A 152 5.76 -4.80 -0.15
C TYR A 152 6.09 -4.43 1.31
N ARG A 153 5.74 -5.27 2.28
CA ARG A 153 6.20 -5.11 3.66
C ARG A 153 7.69 -5.34 3.80
N THR A 154 8.22 -6.41 3.19
CA THR A 154 9.68 -6.62 3.16
C THR A 154 10.40 -5.43 2.53
N LEU A 155 9.86 -4.91 1.41
CA LEU A 155 10.33 -3.64 0.83
C LEU A 155 10.33 -2.52 1.87
N TYR A 156 9.19 -2.25 2.50
CA TYR A 156 9.05 -1.12 3.42
C TYR A 156 10.06 -1.19 4.57
N GLU A 157 10.35 -2.39 5.08
CA GLU A 157 11.30 -2.62 6.18
C GLU A 157 12.75 -2.27 5.82
N ILE A 158 13.16 -2.50 4.56
CA ILE A 158 14.56 -2.29 4.12
C ILE A 158 14.85 -0.87 3.61
N LEU A 159 13.82 -0.04 3.43
CA LEU A 159 13.97 1.34 2.97
C LEU A 159 14.54 2.23 4.08
N ASP A 160 15.28 3.27 3.68
CA ASP A 160 15.65 4.33 4.62
C ASP A 160 14.41 5.17 4.95
N GLU A 161 14.45 5.90 6.05
CA GLU A 161 13.30 6.68 6.54
C GLU A 161 12.74 7.65 5.48
N ARG A 162 13.58 8.32 4.70
CA ARG A 162 13.13 9.18 3.59
C ARG A 162 12.39 8.40 2.50
N ASP A 163 12.90 7.24 2.13
CA ASP A 163 12.31 6.41 1.08
C ASP A 163 11.01 5.74 1.57
N LYS A 164 10.92 5.39 2.86
CA LYS A 164 9.67 4.95 3.51
C LYS A 164 8.60 6.05 3.42
N ARG A 165 8.95 7.29 3.78
CA ARG A 165 8.03 8.44 3.66
C ARG A 165 7.60 8.67 2.21
N TYR A 166 8.54 8.57 1.26
CA TYR A 166 8.21 8.70 -0.17
C TYR A 166 7.28 7.59 -0.64
N PHE A 167 7.54 6.33 -0.26
CA PHE A 167 6.65 5.21 -0.60
C PHE A 167 5.25 5.37 0.00
N SER A 168 5.15 5.82 1.26
CA SER A 168 3.88 6.16 1.91
C SER A 168 3.15 7.30 1.18
N TYR A 169 3.87 8.34 0.76
CA TYR A 169 3.33 9.44 -0.04
C TYR A 169 2.82 8.96 -1.40
N LEU A 170 3.59 8.15 -2.13
CA LEU A 170 3.20 7.56 -3.40
C LEU A 170 1.94 6.71 -3.26
N SER A 171 1.86 5.92 -2.18
CA SER A 171 0.69 5.10 -1.85
C SER A 171 -0.55 5.97 -1.61
N LEU A 172 -0.41 7.09 -0.89
CA LEU A 172 -1.48 8.07 -0.70
C LEU A 172 -1.89 8.76 -2.01
N ARG A 173 -0.92 9.12 -2.85
CA ARG A 173 -1.16 9.73 -4.16
C ARG A 173 -1.93 8.80 -5.11
N ILE A 174 -1.67 7.50 -5.05
CA ILE A 174 -2.42 6.51 -5.83
C ILE A 174 -3.83 6.36 -5.30
N PHE A 175 -4.02 6.33 -3.98
CA PHE A 175 -5.33 6.26 -3.36
C PHE A 175 -6.24 7.44 -3.71
N LYS A 176 -5.67 8.63 -3.95
CA LYS A 176 -6.39 9.82 -4.47
C LYS A 176 -7.28 9.51 -5.69
N VAL A 177 -6.86 8.57 -6.54
CA VAL A 177 -7.60 8.17 -7.75
C VAL A 177 -9.02 7.71 -7.42
N ASP A 178 -9.26 7.19 -6.21
CA ASP A 178 -10.55 6.60 -5.83
C ASP A 178 -11.56 7.66 -5.29
N PHE A 179 -11.15 8.91 -5.10
CA PHE A 179 -12.00 10.00 -4.57
C PHE A 179 -12.58 10.94 -5.63
N GLU A 180 -12.66 10.52 -6.90
CA GLU A 180 -13.18 11.30 -8.03
C GLU A 180 -14.61 11.82 -7.78
N THR A 181 -14.68 12.98 -7.11
CA THR A 181 -15.89 13.77 -6.83
C THR A 181 -15.51 15.26 -6.92
N SER A 182 -16.51 16.13 -6.81
CA SER A 182 -16.51 17.60 -7.01
C SER A 182 -15.41 18.42 -6.31
N GLU A 183 -14.54 17.79 -5.53
CA GLU A 183 -13.46 18.39 -4.75
C GLU A 183 -12.06 18.23 -5.36
N ARG A 184 -11.99 17.72 -6.60
CA ARG A 184 -10.78 17.47 -7.39
C ARG A 184 -9.73 18.59 -7.30
N THR A 185 -10.14 19.85 -7.25
CA THR A 185 -9.22 21.02 -7.27
C THR A 185 -8.28 21.12 -6.06
N LEU A 186 -8.75 20.84 -4.83
CA LEU A 186 -7.90 20.92 -3.64
C LEU A 186 -6.90 19.76 -3.60
N PHE A 187 -7.37 18.55 -3.87
CA PHE A 187 -6.50 17.37 -3.90
C PHE A 187 -5.53 17.41 -5.10
N ASP A 188 -5.96 17.94 -6.24
CA ASP A 188 -5.08 18.22 -7.38
C ASP A 188 -3.97 19.18 -7.01
N SER A 189 -4.26 20.27 -6.32
CA SER A 189 -3.23 21.22 -5.92
C SER A 189 -2.24 20.63 -4.90
N ILE A 190 -2.68 19.74 -4.01
CA ILE A 190 -1.82 19.10 -2.99
C ILE A 190 -0.81 18.13 -3.63
N PHE A 191 -1.27 17.29 -4.56
CA PHE A 191 -0.46 16.22 -5.15
C PHE A 191 0.24 16.62 -6.47
N LYS A 192 0.02 17.84 -6.96
CA LYS A 192 0.63 18.32 -8.19
C LYS A 192 2.15 18.35 -8.05
N ASP A 193 2.85 17.76 -9.03
CA ASP A 193 4.31 17.76 -9.16
C ASP A 193 5.04 17.36 -7.86
N ASP A 194 4.43 16.47 -7.07
CA ASP A 194 4.91 16.03 -5.76
C ASP A 194 5.22 17.16 -4.76
N HIS A 195 4.56 18.30 -4.94
CA HIS A 195 4.80 19.52 -4.19
C HIS A 195 4.65 19.33 -2.67
N LEU A 196 3.59 18.63 -2.21
CA LEU A 196 3.42 18.32 -0.77
C LEU A 196 4.65 17.60 -0.19
N PHE A 197 5.11 16.54 -0.84
CA PHE A 197 6.23 15.73 -0.34
C PHE A 197 7.52 16.54 -0.32
N HIS A 198 7.85 17.22 -1.43
CA HIS A 198 9.09 17.97 -1.55
C HIS A 198 9.19 19.10 -0.52
N THR A 199 8.13 19.86 -0.31
CA THR A 199 8.15 20.93 0.70
C THR A 199 8.23 20.39 2.13
N LEU A 200 7.56 19.27 2.45
CA LEU A 200 7.67 18.64 3.78
C LEU A 200 9.09 18.11 4.04
N GLU A 201 9.73 17.48 3.05
CA GLU A 201 11.12 17.00 3.18
C GLU A 201 12.13 18.15 3.29
N GLU A 202 11.95 19.23 2.53
CA GLU A 202 12.78 20.43 2.61
C GLU A 202 12.70 21.02 4.03
N TYR A 203 11.49 21.21 4.54
CA TYR A 203 11.27 21.77 5.87
C TYR A 203 11.79 20.85 6.99
N LEU A 204 11.58 19.53 6.89
CA LEU A 204 12.14 18.57 7.84
C LEU A 204 13.68 18.62 7.88
N SER A 205 14.30 18.80 6.70
CA SER A 205 15.76 18.92 6.58
C SER A 205 16.29 20.19 7.24
N ASP A 206 15.55 21.29 7.12
CA ASP A 206 15.92 22.58 7.73
C ASP A 206 15.72 22.56 9.25
N PHE A 207 14.67 21.94 9.76
CA PHE A 207 14.49 21.71 11.20
C PHE A 207 15.62 20.90 11.82
N SER A 208 16.11 19.88 11.09
CA SER A 208 17.25 19.08 11.54
C SER A 208 18.55 19.89 11.61
N LYS A 209 18.73 20.88 10.74
CA LYS A 209 19.94 21.73 10.68
C LYS A 209 19.89 22.90 11.67
N ASP A 210 18.71 23.47 11.89
CA ASP A 210 18.50 24.65 12.74
C ASP A 210 18.45 24.34 14.25
N SER A 211 18.49 23.06 14.64
CA SER A 211 18.72 22.67 16.04
C SER A 211 20.11 23.06 16.58
N LEU A 212 21.01 23.55 15.72
CA LEU A 212 22.38 23.94 16.05
C LEU A 212 22.68 25.45 15.98
N SER A 213 21.74 26.32 15.58
CA SER A 213 22.01 27.77 15.60
C SER A 213 20.80 28.60 16.04
N LYS A 214 21.03 29.55 16.96
CA LYS A 214 20.01 30.38 17.60
C LYS A 214 19.40 31.46 16.69
N ASP A 215 19.74 31.51 15.42
CA ASP A 215 19.35 32.62 14.54
C ASP A 215 18.20 32.24 13.60
N LYS A 216 17.02 32.18 14.22
CA LYS A 216 15.71 31.89 13.61
C LYS A 216 15.20 32.94 12.60
N LYS A 217 16.07 33.80 12.04
CA LYS A 217 15.63 35.07 11.41
C LYS A 217 16.17 35.42 10.03
N VAL A 218 17.03 34.62 9.38
CA VAL A 218 17.68 35.08 8.13
C VAL A 218 17.35 34.26 6.86
N LEU A 219 16.76 33.06 6.94
CA LEU A 219 16.50 32.25 5.73
C LEU A 219 15.12 32.46 5.05
N ILE A 220 14.52 33.64 5.21
CA ILE A 220 13.18 33.97 4.69
C ILE A 220 13.29 34.73 3.34
N ASN A 221 14.22 34.41 2.41
CA ASN A 221 14.39 35.31 1.24
C ASN A 221 14.58 34.70 -0.16
N HIS A 222 14.62 33.37 -0.35
CA HIS A 222 14.73 32.82 -1.71
C HIS A 222 13.72 31.69 -1.95
N GLY A 223 12.59 32.02 -2.59
CA GLY A 223 11.67 31.07 -3.23
C GLY A 223 10.76 30.22 -2.32
N GLY A 224 11.26 29.70 -1.20
CA GLY A 224 10.57 28.68 -0.38
C GLY A 224 9.36 29.18 0.45
N ILE A 225 9.29 30.48 0.75
CA ILE A 225 8.22 31.06 1.60
C ILE A 225 6.84 30.88 0.94
N ASN A 226 6.79 31.01 -0.39
CA ASN A 226 5.53 30.96 -1.11
C ASN A 226 4.98 29.52 -1.14
N SER A 227 5.83 28.53 -1.42
CA SER A 227 5.47 27.11 -1.42
C SER A 227 5.02 26.62 -0.04
N TYR A 228 5.73 27.00 1.03
CA TYR A 228 5.33 26.65 2.40
C TYR A 228 4.00 27.28 2.78
N SER A 229 3.81 28.58 2.51
CA SER A 229 2.54 29.25 2.84
C SER A 229 1.36 28.66 2.07
N GLN A 230 1.57 28.26 0.81
CA GLN A 230 0.56 27.59 0.00
C GLN A 230 0.18 26.22 0.57
N ILE A 231 1.17 25.39 0.93
CA ILE A 231 0.89 24.10 1.57
C ILE A 231 0.19 24.29 2.90
N ARG A 232 0.66 25.21 3.73
CA ARG A 232 0.02 25.52 5.02
C ARG A 232 -1.45 25.90 4.84
N ASN A 233 -1.77 26.73 3.86
CA ASN A 233 -3.16 27.10 3.54
C ASN A 233 -3.97 25.88 3.06
N ASN A 234 -3.38 25.03 2.22
CA ASN A 234 -4.03 23.78 1.78
C ASN A 234 -4.30 22.84 2.96
N ILE A 235 -3.36 22.70 3.90
CA ILE A 235 -3.54 21.86 5.09
C ILE A 235 -4.59 22.44 6.03
N GLN A 236 -4.63 23.77 6.21
CA GLN A 236 -5.69 24.43 6.97
C GLN A 236 -7.07 24.15 6.34
N ALA A 237 -7.18 24.24 5.02
CA ALA A 237 -8.40 23.87 4.30
C ALA A 237 -8.75 22.38 4.46
N LEU A 238 -7.76 21.47 4.50
CA LEU A 238 -8.01 20.05 4.81
C LEU A 238 -8.52 19.85 6.23
N ILE A 239 -7.99 20.57 7.22
CA ILE A 239 -8.44 20.49 8.61
C ILE A 239 -9.89 20.98 8.72
N GLU A 240 -10.20 22.10 8.07
CA GLU A 240 -11.58 22.61 8.01
C GLU A 240 -12.52 21.60 7.35
N ARG A 241 -12.11 20.94 6.26
CA ARG A 241 -12.89 19.88 5.62
C ARG A 241 -13.05 18.65 6.52
N PHE A 242 -11.96 18.21 7.15
CA PHE A 242 -11.99 17.09 8.09
C PHE A 242 -12.96 17.34 9.24
N HIS A 243 -13.08 18.59 9.71
CA HIS A 243 -13.98 18.93 10.80
C HIS A 243 -15.42 19.18 10.38
N ASN A 244 -15.62 19.93 9.30
CA ASN A 244 -16.90 20.57 8.99
C ASN A 244 -17.57 20.02 7.74
N SER A 245 -16.99 19.04 7.05
CA SER A 245 -17.62 18.46 5.87
C SER A 245 -18.74 17.50 6.27
N ASP A 246 -19.92 17.71 5.67
CA ASP A 246 -21.03 16.77 5.73
C ASP A 246 -20.83 15.57 4.79
N CYS A 247 -19.79 15.61 3.93
CA CYS A 247 -19.45 14.54 3.01
C CYS A 247 -18.41 13.61 3.65
N GLU A 248 -18.81 12.36 3.90
CA GLU A 248 -17.94 11.35 4.49
C GLU A 248 -16.70 11.07 3.61
N LYS A 249 -16.84 11.07 2.28
CA LYS A 249 -15.71 10.89 1.35
C LYS A 249 -14.68 12.01 1.47
N SER A 250 -15.14 13.26 1.56
CA SER A 250 -14.28 14.44 1.74
C SER A 250 -13.57 14.41 3.08
N THR A 251 -14.31 14.06 4.14
CA THR A 251 -13.76 13.86 5.49
C THR A 251 -12.68 12.77 5.50
N THR A 252 -12.96 11.65 4.83
CA THR A 252 -12.06 10.50 4.71
C THR A 252 -10.80 10.85 3.92
N ALA A 253 -10.93 11.52 2.78
CA ALA A 253 -9.78 11.96 1.99
C ALA A 253 -8.90 12.95 2.76
N ALA A 254 -9.51 13.91 3.47
CA ALA A 254 -8.78 14.83 4.34
C ALA A 254 -8.07 14.10 5.49
N PHE A 255 -8.75 13.13 6.12
CA PHE A 255 -8.17 12.30 7.17
C PHE A 255 -6.87 11.63 6.72
N PHE A 256 -6.84 11.00 5.55
CA PHE A 256 -5.64 10.26 5.12
C PHE A 256 -4.44 11.13 4.84
N ILE A 257 -4.64 12.34 4.31
CA ILE A 257 -3.54 13.29 4.12
C ILE A 257 -3.03 13.79 5.46
N LEU A 258 -3.94 14.16 6.38
CA LEU A 258 -3.56 14.62 7.71
C LEU A 258 -2.87 13.52 8.52
N ASN A 259 -3.34 12.28 8.40
CA ASN A 259 -2.75 11.12 9.05
C ASN A 259 -1.35 10.82 8.48
N PHE A 260 -1.18 10.91 7.16
CA PHE A 260 0.14 10.80 6.52
C PHE A 260 1.12 11.84 7.08
N ILE A 261 0.72 13.10 7.15
CA ILE A 261 1.57 14.17 7.70
C ILE A 261 1.90 13.89 9.17
N GLN A 262 0.89 13.56 9.97
CA GLN A 262 1.06 13.27 11.39
C GLN A 262 2.05 12.13 11.64
N ILE A 263 1.91 11.00 10.93
CA ILE A 263 2.75 9.82 11.15
C ILE A 263 4.19 10.05 10.68
N ASN A 264 4.38 10.77 9.56
CA ASN A 264 5.68 10.84 8.90
C ASN A 264 6.50 12.09 9.29
N TYR A 265 5.86 13.17 9.70
CA TYR A 265 6.51 14.46 9.95
C TYR A 265 6.14 15.10 11.30
N GLY A 266 5.06 14.63 11.94
CA GLY A 266 4.39 15.37 13.02
C GLY A 266 3.53 16.50 12.45
N LEU A 267 2.45 16.88 13.13
CA LEU A 267 1.60 18.01 12.69
C LEU A 267 2.13 19.36 13.18
N GLU A 268 3.04 19.33 14.16
CA GLU A 268 3.75 20.49 14.69
C GLU A 268 4.59 21.18 13.61
N ILE A 269 5.03 20.44 12.60
CA ILE A 269 5.84 20.92 11.46
C ILE A 269 5.13 22.00 10.62
N LEU A 270 3.82 22.20 10.79
CA LEU A 270 3.03 23.15 10.01
C LEU A 270 2.51 24.33 10.82
N ASP A 271 2.90 24.45 12.11
CA ASP A 271 2.40 25.47 13.04
C ASP A 271 0.85 25.54 13.05
N VAL A 272 0.17 24.41 12.87
CA VAL A 272 -1.29 24.34 12.90
C VAL A 272 -1.73 23.95 14.31
N LYS A 273 -2.51 24.81 14.96
CA LYS A 273 -3.05 24.54 16.29
C LYS A 273 -4.02 23.36 16.23
N LYS A 274 -3.62 22.21 16.77
CA LYS A 274 -4.56 21.15 17.12
C LYS A 274 -5.44 21.61 18.26
N GLY A 275 -6.76 21.53 18.09
CA GLY A 275 -7.63 21.35 19.25
C GLY A 275 -7.57 19.89 19.69
N ASP A 276 -7.76 19.61 20.98
CA ASP A 276 -7.84 18.23 21.51
C ASP A 276 -8.90 17.39 20.77
N LEU A 277 -9.97 18.06 20.33
CA LEU A 277 -11.05 17.47 19.52
C LEU A 277 -10.56 16.92 18.17
N SER A 278 -9.54 17.52 17.55
CA SER A 278 -8.94 17.07 16.29
C SER A 278 -8.20 15.75 16.46
N GLN A 279 -7.43 15.61 17.55
CA GLN A 279 -6.69 14.37 17.81
C GLN A 279 -7.64 13.22 18.16
N ALA A 280 -8.65 13.47 18.99
CA ALA A 280 -9.65 12.45 19.34
C ALA A 280 -10.38 11.92 18.08
N ARG A 281 -10.80 12.82 17.18
CA ARG A 281 -11.45 12.42 15.92
C ARG A 281 -10.51 11.64 15.00
N MET A 282 -9.25 12.08 14.86
CA MET A 282 -8.24 11.32 14.09
C MET A 282 -8.02 9.91 14.67
N ASN A 283 -7.92 9.79 15.99
CA ASN A 283 -7.76 8.50 16.66
C ASN A 283 -8.97 7.58 16.45
N SER A 284 -10.19 8.13 16.54
CA SER A 284 -11.42 7.38 16.27
C SER A 284 -11.46 6.87 14.83
N MET A 285 -11.21 7.74 13.84
CA MET A 285 -11.15 7.33 12.42
C MET A 285 -10.05 6.30 12.15
N SER A 286 -8.85 6.52 12.68
CA SER A 286 -7.74 5.56 12.56
C SER A 286 -8.13 4.18 13.11
N SER A 287 -8.80 4.14 14.27
CA SER A 287 -9.22 2.90 14.90
C SER A 287 -10.32 2.19 14.11
N ARG A 288 -11.24 2.94 13.47
CA ARG A 288 -12.26 2.37 12.56
C ARG A 288 -11.65 1.76 11.31
N PHE A 289 -10.74 2.47 10.65
CA PHE A 289 -10.05 1.94 9.45
C PHE A 289 -9.21 0.71 9.78
N GLN A 290 -8.49 0.71 10.90
CA GLN A 290 -7.75 -0.47 11.35
C GLN A 290 -8.68 -1.66 11.57
N LEU A 291 -9.80 -1.47 12.26
CA LEU A 291 -10.77 -2.53 12.51
C LEU A 291 -11.39 -3.05 11.20
N LEU A 292 -11.74 -2.16 10.28
CA LEU A 292 -12.27 -2.53 8.97
C LEU A 292 -11.27 -3.39 8.20
N ALA A 293 -10.00 -2.99 8.16
CA ALA A 293 -8.95 -3.73 7.50
C ALA A 293 -8.71 -5.13 8.11
N GLU A 294 -8.77 -5.24 9.43
CA GLU A 294 -8.69 -6.53 10.12
C GLU A 294 -9.85 -7.45 9.71
N LEU A 295 -11.09 -6.94 9.67
CA LEU A 295 -12.26 -7.72 9.23
C LEU A 295 -12.16 -8.13 7.76
N GLN A 296 -11.77 -7.22 6.88
CA GLN A 296 -11.55 -7.51 5.46
C GLN A 296 -10.49 -8.60 5.27
N ASN A 297 -9.37 -8.53 6.01
CA ASN A 297 -8.34 -9.56 5.95
C ASN A 297 -8.88 -10.96 6.34
N ILE A 298 -9.73 -11.04 7.37
CA ILE A 298 -10.41 -12.29 7.76
C ILE A 298 -11.35 -12.76 6.65
N LYS A 299 -12.19 -11.88 6.12
CA LYS A 299 -13.11 -12.17 5.01
C LYS A 299 -12.37 -12.75 3.82
N TRP A 300 -11.28 -12.10 3.39
CA TRP A 300 -10.45 -12.56 2.27
C TRP A 300 -9.81 -13.92 2.53
N TYR A 301 -9.23 -14.11 3.72
CA TYR A 301 -8.66 -15.39 4.12
C TYR A 301 -9.68 -16.52 4.00
N MET A 302 -10.88 -16.32 4.57
CA MET A 302 -11.97 -17.29 4.53
C MET A 302 -12.43 -17.55 3.11
N ALA A 303 -12.60 -16.50 2.30
CA ALA A 303 -13.07 -16.63 0.93
C ALA A 303 -12.06 -17.42 0.07
N ARG A 304 -10.75 -17.10 0.15
CA ARG A 304 -9.68 -17.83 -0.56
C ARG A 304 -9.63 -19.31 -0.17
N LYS A 305 -9.75 -19.63 1.11
CA LYS A 305 -9.72 -21.03 1.59
C LYS A 305 -10.97 -21.83 1.21
N THR A 306 -12.02 -21.16 0.74
CA THR A 306 -13.32 -21.79 0.46
C THR A 306 -13.82 -21.50 -0.96
N SER A 307 -12.96 -20.99 -1.86
CA SER A 307 -13.30 -20.56 -3.22
C SER A 307 -13.31 -21.71 -4.25
N SER A 308 -12.87 -22.91 -3.89
CA SER A 308 -12.95 -24.08 -4.78
C SER A 308 -14.28 -24.80 -4.58
N GLU A 309 -15.25 -24.53 -5.45
CA GLU A 309 -16.54 -25.24 -5.45
C GLU A 309 -16.39 -26.76 -5.64
N LEU A 310 -15.32 -27.21 -6.30
CA LEU A 310 -15.05 -28.62 -6.58
C LEU A 310 -14.46 -29.40 -5.39
N THR A 311 -13.96 -28.73 -4.34
CA THR A 311 -13.33 -29.38 -3.15
C THR A 311 -13.96 -29.00 -1.81
N LEU A 312 -15.11 -28.29 -1.85
CA LEU A 312 -15.81 -27.68 -0.71
C LEU A 312 -15.88 -28.57 0.54
N THR A 313 -16.16 -29.86 0.42
CA THR A 313 -16.36 -30.73 1.60
C THR A 313 -15.08 -31.17 2.29
N HIS A 314 -13.94 -31.28 1.59
CA HIS A 314 -12.67 -31.68 2.21
C HIS A 314 -11.93 -30.48 2.80
N GLU A 315 -11.89 -29.36 2.07
CA GLU A 315 -11.23 -28.13 2.52
C GLU A 315 -11.97 -27.50 3.69
N MET A 316 -13.31 -27.43 3.67
CA MET A 316 -14.09 -26.92 4.82
C MET A 316 -13.94 -27.79 6.07
N LYS A 317 -13.75 -29.11 5.93
CA LYS A 317 -13.47 -30.00 7.07
C LYS A 317 -12.08 -29.75 7.66
N SER A 318 -11.09 -29.47 6.82
CA SER A 318 -9.71 -29.16 7.25
C SER A 318 -9.61 -27.80 7.98
N MET A 319 -10.52 -26.86 7.68
CA MET A 319 -10.55 -25.54 8.30
C MET A 319 -11.15 -25.48 9.70
N GLY A 320 -11.71 -26.57 10.24
CA GLY A 320 -12.46 -26.53 11.51
C GLY A 320 -11.70 -25.87 12.67
N GLY A 321 -10.42 -26.21 12.84
CA GLY A 321 -9.56 -25.61 13.87
C GLY A 321 -9.26 -24.13 13.63
N GLU A 322 -8.96 -23.75 12.38
CA GLU A 322 -8.70 -22.37 11.99
C GLU A 322 -9.93 -21.48 12.18
N VAL A 323 -11.13 -21.99 11.83
CA VAL A 323 -12.40 -21.27 11.99
C VAL A 323 -12.75 -21.03 13.45
N VAL A 324 -12.44 -21.97 14.34
CA VAL A 324 -12.59 -21.75 15.80
C VAL A 324 -11.65 -20.64 16.28
N MET A 325 -10.43 -20.57 15.76
CA MET A 325 -9.49 -19.49 16.09
C MET A 325 -9.98 -18.13 15.56
N ILE A 326 -10.47 -18.09 14.32
CA ILE A 326 -11.11 -16.90 13.75
C ILE A 326 -12.31 -16.49 14.60
N TYR A 327 -13.10 -17.44 15.10
CA TYR A 327 -14.28 -17.15 15.91
C TYR A 327 -13.89 -16.43 17.21
N LYS A 328 -12.92 -17.01 17.91
CA LYS A 328 -12.37 -16.44 19.14
C LYS A 328 -11.80 -15.05 18.87
N TYR A 329 -11.08 -14.88 17.77
CA TYR A 329 -10.53 -13.58 17.38
C TYR A 329 -11.63 -12.55 17.09
N CYS A 330 -12.63 -12.88 16.27
CA CYS A 330 -13.77 -12.01 16.00
C CYS A 330 -14.55 -11.63 17.28
N HIS A 331 -14.63 -12.54 18.26
CA HIS A 331 -15.24 -12.24 19.54
C HIS A 331 -14.47 -11.18 20.34
N LEU A 332 -13.14 -11.13 20.21
CA LEU A 332 -12.30 -10.06 20.78
C LEU A 332 -12.48 -8.71 20.06
N LEU A 333 -12.87 -8.74 18.77
CA LEU A 333 -13.15 -7.53 18.00
C LEU A 333 -14.55 -6.95 18.27
N LEU A 334 -15.49 -7.78 18.73
CA LEU A 334 -16.89 -7.40 18.91
C LEU A 334 -17.10 -6.19 19.83
N PRO A 335 -16.43 -6.06 21.00
CA PRO A 335 -16.56 -4.87 21.83
C PRO A 335 -16.09 -3.59 21.12
N LYS A 336 -15.02 -3.68 20.31
CA LYS A 336 -14.52 -2.53 19.52
C LYS A 336 -15.55 -2.10 18.48
N ILE A 337 -16.14 -3.07 17.78
CA ILE A 337 -17.22 -2.84 16.80
C ILE A 337 -18.42 -2.16 17.49
N GLN A 338 -18.86 -2.68 18.63
CA GLN A 338 -20.00 -2.13 19.37
C GLN A 338 -19.76 -0.71 19.88
N HIS A 339 -18.54 -0.41 20.34
CA HIS A 339 -18.16 0.92 20.78
C HIS A 339 -18.37 1.97 19.68
N PHE A 340 -17.97 1.67 18.44
CA PHE A 340 -18.16 2.59 17.32
C PHE A 340 -19.63 2.82 16.93
N PHE A 341 -20.53 1.86 17.20
CA PHE A 341 -21.96 2.06 16.96
C PHE A 341 -22.66 2.87 18.05
N LEU A 342 -22.12 2.87 19.26
CA LEU A 342 -22.65 3.69 20.36
C LEU A 342 -22.23 5.16 20.21
N GLU A 343 -21.08 5.41 19.58
CA GLU A 343 -20.68 6.73 19.11
C GLU A 343 -21.52 7.09 17.87
N ASN A 344 -22.71 7.63 18.10
CA ASN A 344 -23.73 7.96 17.11
C ASN A 344 -23.32 9.19 16.26
N ASP A 345 -22.17 9.13 15.60
CA ASP A 345 -21.62 10.19 14.76
C ASP A 345 -22.13 10.00 13.33
N SER A 346 -23.15 10.78 12.96
CA SER A 346 -23.84 10.73 11.66
C SER A 346 -22.90 10.91 10.47
N VAL A 347 -21.71 11.46 10.69
CA VAL A 347 -20.70 11.70 9.64
C VAL A 347 -20.03 10.40 9.14
N ASN A 348 -20.13 9.29 9.88
CA ASN A 348 -19.42 8.04 9.55
C ASN A 348 -20.38 6.89 9.21
N TYR A 349 -21.50 7.22 8.58
CA TYR A 349 -22.56 6.26 8.27
C TYR A 349 -22.07 5.13 7.36
N SER A 350 -21.32 5.44 6.29
CA SER A 350 -20.80 4.44 5.35
C SER A 350 -19.77 3.53 6.01
N GLN A 351 -18.83 4.07 6.79
CA GLN A 351 -17.85 3.27 7.53
C GLN A 351 -18.52 2.31 8.51
N ASN A 352 -19.50 2.79 9.27
CA ASN A 352 -20.28 1.96 10.19
C ASN A 352 -21.08 0.87 9.45
N HIS A 353 -21.68 1.22 8.31
CA HIS A 353 -22.35 0.26 7.44
C HIS A 353 -21.39 -0.82 6.91
N ASN A 354 -20.18 -0.43 6.47
CA ASN A 354 -19.17 -1.36 5.98
C ASN A 354 -18.68 -2.30 7.08
N LEU A 355 -18.44 -1.78 8.30
CA LEU A 355 -18.10 -2.62 9.47
C LEU A 355 -19.19 -3.66 9.77
N LEU A 356 -20.48 -3.29 9.67
CA LEU A 356 -21.59 -4.23 9.84
C LEU A 356 -21.63 -5.28 8.74
N ALA A 357 -21.48 -4.86 7.49
CA ALA A 357 -21.50 -5.76 6.33
C ALA A 357 -20.37 -6.79 6.41
N GLU A 358 -19.14 -6.35 6.72
CA GLU A 358 -17.97 -7.22 6.89
C GLU A 358 -18.17 -8.21 8.04
N LYS A 359 -18.63 -7.73 9.20
CA LYS A 359 -18.94 -8.58 10.35
C LYS A 359 -19.97 -9.65 9.98
N TYR A 360 -21.10 -9.24 9.39
CA TYR A 360 -22.18 -10.15 9.03
C TYR A 360 -21.73 -11.21 8.02
N HIS A 361 -20.94 -10.81 7.03
CA HIS A 361 -20.38 -11.73 6.05
C HIS A 361 -19.47 -12.80 6.70
N ILE A 362 -18.58 -12.38 7.61
CA ILE A 362 -17.73 -13.30 8.37
C ILE A 362 -18.60 -14.27 9.18
N GLU A 363 -19.55 -13.77 9.98
CA GLU A 363 -20.44 -14.60 10.80
C GLU A 363 -21.21 -15.64 9.96
N LEU A 364 -21.76 -15.22 8.82
CA LEU A 364 -22.46 -16.11 7.89
C LEU A 364 -21.54 -17.21 7.35
N ARG A 365 -20.32 -16.86 6.93
CA ARG A 365 -19.36 -17.84 6.39
C ARG A 365 -18.89 -18.80 7.46
N MET A 366 -18.68 -18.32 8.68
CA MET A 366 -18.29 -19.13 9.83
C MET A 366 -19.36 -20.16 10.18
N ASN A 367 -20.62 -19.74 10.25
CA ASN A 367 -21.75 -20.63 10.49
C ASN A 367 -21.86 -21.73 9.41
N LYS A 368 -21.59 -21.38 8.14
CA LYS A 368 -21.56 -22.34 7.03
C LYS A 368 -20.43 -23.36 7.18
N ILE A 369 -19.21 -22.96 7.57
CA ILE A 369 -18.10 -23.91 7.74
C ILE A 369 -18.31 -24.79 8.99
N MET A 370 -18.84 -24.21 10.08
CA MET A 370 -19.15 -24.95 11.30
C MET A 370 -20.29 -25.96 11.12
N SER A 371 -21.24 -25.74 10.19
CA SER A 371 -22.28 -26.74 9.89
C SER A 371 -21.79 -27.89 9.02
N CYS A 372 -20.78 -27.66 8.18
CA CYS A 372 -20.16 -28.70 7.36
C CYS A 372 -19.13 -29.55 8.13
N SER A 373 -18.53 -28.99 9.18
CA SER A 373 -17.56 -29.66 10.04
C SER A 373 -18.27 -30.18 11.29
N LYS A 374 -17.93 -31.37 11.82
CA LYS A 374 -18.61 -31.97 12.99
C LYS A 374 -18.36 -31.23 14.31
N TYR A 375 -18.14 -29.91 14.29
CA TYR A 375 -17.74 -29.09 15.44
C TYR A 375 -18.91 -28.50 16.24
N TYR A 376 -20.16 -28.79 15.87
CA TYR A 376 -21.34 -28.38 16.65
C TYR A 376 -21.39 -28.94 18.09
N SER A 377 -20.48 -29.83 18.47
CA SER A 377 -20.37 -30.39 19.83
C SER A 377 -19.50 -29.59 20.79
N LEU A 378 -18.98 -28.41 20.41
CA LEU A 378 -18.12 -27.56 21.27
C LEU A 378 -18.81 -26.27 21.77
N LYS A 379 -20.14 -26.20 21.66
CA LYS A 379 -20.94 -25.14 22.29
C LYS A 379 -21.17 -25.41 23.76
#